data_AF-S7QAM1-F1
#
_entry.id   AF-S7QAM1-F1
#
_cell.length_a   1.000
_cell.length_b   1.000
_cell.length_c   1.000
_cell.angle_alpha   90.00
_cell.angle_beta   90.00
_cell.angle_gamma   90.00
#
_symmetry.space_group_name_H-M   'P 1'
#
loop_
_entity.id
_entity.type
_entity.pdbx_description
1 polymer ?
#
loop_
_entity_poly.entity_id
_entity_poly.type
_entity_poly.pdbx_seq_one_letter_code
_entity_poly.pdbx_strand_id
1 'polypeptide(L)'
;MDWDNPHHDDFIVVSRETGFGGYEALKPKGADIPNTQFFRKAISPGNRAELEDALALQENKLANVTFGTVYPIYAHEGRKWILISISDHESDNRSTIRES
;
A
#
# COMPACT_ATOMS: atom_id res chain seq x y z
N MET A 1 11.59 3.71 12.67
CA MET A 1 11.21 2.82 11.56
C MET A 1 12.23 3.01 10.46
N ASP A 2 12.76 1.91 9.93
CA ASP A 2 13.64 1.93 8.76
C ASP A 2 12.76 1.74 7.51
N TRP A 3 12.67 2.79 6.68
CA TRP A 3 11.80 2.79 5.49
C TRP A 3 12.44 2.12 4.29
N ASP A 4 13.77 1.94 4.30
CA ASP A 4 14.49 1.21 3.27
C ASP A 4 14.33 -0.31 3.47
N ASN A 5 14.00 -0.74 4.69
CA ASN A 5 13.73 -2.14 5.03
C ASN A 5 12.64 -2.29 6.11
N PRO A 6 11.36 -2.03 5.78
CA PRO A 6 10.27 -2.04 6.76
C PRO A 6 9.97 -3.46 7.27
N HIS A 7 9.83 -3.63 8.59
CA HIS A 7 9.53 -4.92 9.23
C HIS A 7 8.01 -5.13 9.38
N HIS A 8 7.57 -6.40 9.42
CA HIS A 8 6.16 -6.75 9.59
C HIS A 8 5.52 -6.10 10.82
N ASP A 9 6.27 -6.08 11.92
CA ASP A 9 5.83 -5.59 13.22
C ASP A 9 5.87 -4.07 13.35
N ASP A 10 6.39 -3.36 12.36
CA ASP A 10 6.39 -1.89 12.34
C ASP A 10 5.01 -1.33 12.01
N PHE A 11 4.02 -2.18 11.70
CA PHE A 11 2.69 -1.76 11.29
C PHE A 11 1.61 -2.26 12.24
N ILE A 12 0.51 -1.50 12.28
CA ILE A 12 -0.74 -1.87 12.94
C ILE A 12 -1.77 -2.09 11.84
N VAL A 13 -2.49 -3.21 11.89
CA VAL A 13 -3.61 -3.47 10.99
C VAL A 13 -4.79 -2.61 11.41
N VAL A 14 -5.25 -1.74 10.51
CA VAL A 14 -6.38 -0.83 10.76
C VAL A 14 -7.69 -1.35 10.16
N SER A 15 -7.63 -2.06 9.03
CA SER A 15 -8.79 -2.70 8.42
C SER A 15 -8.37 -3.85 7.51
N ARG A 16 -9.36 -4.61 7.02
CA ARG A 16 -9.18 -5.66 6.01
C ARG A 16 -10.07 -5.38 4.80
N GLU A 17 -9.45 -5.19 3.64
CA GLU A 17 -10.11 -4.94 2.37
C GLU A 17 -10.47 -6.29 1.71
N THR A 18 -11.74 -6.67 1.78
CA THR A 18 -12.24 -7.94 1.25
C THR A 18 -12.37 -7.94 -0.28
N GLY A 19 -12.45 -6.77 -0.92
CA GLY A 19 -12.68 -6.62 -2.36
C GLY A 19 -11.52 -7.08 -3.26
N PHE A 20 -10.29 -7.17 -2.74
CA PHE A 20 -9.07 -7.52 -3.50
C PHE A 20 -8.40 -8.78 -2.95
N GLY A 21 -9.21 -9.75 -2.47
CA GLY A 21 -8.68 -10.99 -1.91
C GLY A 21 -8.05 -10.83 -0.53
N GLY A 22 -8.50 -9.85 0.27
CA GLY A 22 -8.24 -9.79 1.71
C GLY A 22 -6.96 -9.06 2.14
N TYR A 23 -6.67 -7.90 1.53
CA TYR A 23 -5.52 -7.08 1.95
C TYR A 23 -5.71 -6.52 3.37
N GLU A 24 -4.65 -6.47 4.16
CA GLU A 24 -4.62 -5.74 5.41
C GLU A 24 -4.23 -4.29 5.12
N ALA A 25 -5.11 -3.34 5.44
CA ALA A 25 -4.75 -1.93 5.47
C ALA A 25 -4.00 -1.63 6.77
N LEU A 26 -2.96 -0.82 6.69
CA LEU A 26 -1.97 -0.65 7.75
C LEU A 26 -1.77 0.83 8.10
N LYS A 27 -1.39 1.05 9.36
CA LYS A 27 -0.80 2.29 9.84
C LYS A 27 0.59 2.01 10.44
N PRO A 28 1.65 2.74 10.08
CA PRO A 28 2.96 2.58 10.69
C PRO A 28 2.95 2.97 12.18
N LYS A 29 3.75 2.26 12.97
CA LYS A 29 3.96 2.54 14.40
C LYS A 29 4.93 3.71 14.55
N GLY A 30 4.57 4.69 15.37
CA GLY A 30 5.46 5.78 15.77
C GLY A 30 5.60 6.92 14.75
N ALA A 31 4.96 6.85 13.59
CA ALA A 31 4.83 7.97 12.66
C ALA A 31 3.48 7.91 11.97
N ASP A 32 2.80 9.04 11.82
CA ASP A 32 1.73 9.16 10.84
C ASP A 32 2.37 9.70 9.56
N ILE A 33 2.24 8.97 8.45
CA ILE A 33 2.64 9.49 7.16
C ILE A 33 1.38 10.05 6.52
N PRO A 34 1.18 11.38 6.54
CA PRO A 34 0.00 11.98 5.95
C PRO A 34 -0.07 11.61 4.47
N ASN A 35 -1.30 11.41 4.00
CA ASN A 35 -1.60 11.11 2.60
C ASN A 35 -0.94 9.83 2.08
N THR A 36 -0.52 8.89 2.94
CA THR A 36 -0.02 7.59 2.50
C THR A 36 -0.80 6.46 3.13
N GLN A 37 -1.35 5.57 2.29
CA GLN A 37 -2.00 4.36 2.71
C GLN A 37 -1.07 3.17 2.53
N PHE A 38 -1.01 2.29 3.52
CA PHE A 38 -0.21 1.08 3.46
C PHE A 38 -1.11 -0.15 3.40
N PHE A 39 -0.76 -1.11 2.56
CA PHE A 39 -1.47 -2.37 2.41
C PHE A 39 -0.47 -3.52 2.39
N ARG A 40 -0.82 -4.67 2.99
CA ARG A 40 -0.04 -5.90 2.84
C ARG A 40 -0.91 -7.12 2.62
N LYS A 41 -0.31 -8.13 2.00
CA LYS A 41 -0.91 -9.46 1.84
C LYS A 41 0.18 -10.52 1.86
N ALA A 42 -0.15 -11.66 2.45
CA ALA A 42 0.66 -12.85 2.34
C ALA A 42 0.45 -13.47 0.95
N ILE A 43 1.53 -13.74 0.23
CA ILE A 43 1.50 -14.42 -1.05
C ILE A 43 2.02 -15.84 -0.90
N SER A 44 1.23 -16.79 -1.39
CA SER A 44 1.59 -18.19 -1.52
C SER A 44 2.54 -18.37 -2.72
N PRO A 45 3.70 -19.03 -2.54
CA PRO A 45 4.58 -19.34 -3.66
C PRO A 45 3.85 -20.10 -4.77
N GLY A 46 3.97 -19.63 -6.01
CA GLY A 46 3.31 -20.25 -7.17
C GLY A 46 1.84 -19.87 -7.39
N ASN A 47 1.24 -19.07 -6.50
CA ASN A 47 -0.12 -18.58 -6.69
C ASN A 47 -0.14 -17.27 -7.49
N ARG A 48 -0.17 -17.39 -8.81
CA ARG A 48 -0.18 -16.25 -9.73
C ARG A 48 -1.40 -15.33 -9.55
N ALA A 49 -2.55 -15.87 -9.16
CA ALA A 49 -3.76 -15.09 -8.96
C ALA A 49 -3.60 -14.07 -7.82
N GLU A 50 -2.91 -14.42 -6.73
CA GLU A 50 -2.65 -13.50 -5.62
C GLU A 50 -1.71 -12.34 -6.02
N LEU A 51 -0.79 -12.59 -6.95
CA LEU A 51 0.07 -11.55 -7.53
C LEU A 51 -0.74 -10.64 -8.47
N GLU A 52 -1.61 -11.22 -9.31
CA GLU A 52 -2.50 -10.45 -10.18
C GLU A 52 -3.49 -9.60 -9.37
N ASP A 53 -4.00 -10.09 -8.23
CA ASP A 53 -4.79 -9.29 -7.28
C ASP A 53 -3.99 -8.09 -6.72
N ALA A 54 -2.68 -8.26 -6.48
CA ALA A 54 -1.81 -7.18 -6.03
C ALA A 54 -1.67 -6.08 -7.07
N LEU A 55 -1.48 -6.49 -8.32
CA LEU A 55 -1.42 -5.59 -9.46
C LEU A 55 -2.77 -4.92 -9.69
N ALA A 56 -3.89 -5.63 -9.54
CA ALA A 56 -5.23 -5.07 -9.67
C ALA A 56 -5.58 -4.09 -8.53
N LEU A 57 -5.17 -4.38 -7.29
CA LEU A 57 -5.28 -3.42 -6.18
C LEU A 57 -4.47 -2.18 -6.49
N GLN A 58 -3.24 -2.36 -6.96
CA GLN A 58 -2.37 -1.27 -7.37
C GLN A 58 -3.05 -0.45 -8.47
N GLU A 59 -3.55 -1.05 -9.56
CA GLU A 59 -4.26 -0.34 -10.62
C GLU A 59 -5.53 0.37 -10.13
N ASN A 60 -6.36 -0.29 -9.33
CA ASN A 60 -7.62 0.28 -8.84
C ASN A 60 -7.37 1.46 -7.89
N LYS A 61 -6.45 1.29 -6.94
CA LYS A 61 -6.13 2.31 -5.95
C LYS A 61 -5.21 3.39 -6.53
N LEU A 62 -4.43 3.13 -7.58
CA LEU A 62 -3.63 4.13 -8.31
C LEU A 62 -4.36 4.77 -9.49
N ALA A 63 -5.56 4.31 -9.86
CA ALA A 63 -6.32 4.91 -10.97
C ALA A 63 -6.52 6.43 -10.80
N ASN A 64 -6.49 6.92 -9.56
CA ASN A 64 -6.62 8.34 -9.22
C ASN A 64 -5.36 8.94 -8.55
N VAL A 65 -4.23 8.22 -8.51
CA VAL A 65 -3.13 8.54 -7.60
C VAL A 65 -1.77 8.38 -8.27
N THR A 66 -0.92 9.40 -8.13
CA THR A 66 0.28 9.56 -8.97
C THR A 66 1.42 8.59 -8.63
N PHE A 67 1.51 8.08 -7.39
CA PHE A 67 2.66 7.26 -6.96
C PHE A 67 2.28 6.13 -5.98
N GLY A 68 2.61 4.90 -6.36
CA GLY A 68 2.58 3.72 -5.50
C GLY A 68 3.94 3.03 -5.48
N THR A 69 4.38 2.56 -4.31
CA THR A 69 5.61 1.77 -4.14
C THR A 69 5.25 0.37 -3.69
N VAL A 70 5.73 -0.64 -4.41
CA VAL A 70 5.69 -2.04 -4.00
C VAL A 70 7.05 -2.38 -3.41
N TYR A 71 7.07 -2.68 -2.11
CA TYR A 71 8.30 -3.06 -1.42
C TYR A 71 8.62 -4.54 -1.69
N PRO A 72 9.91 -4.93 -1.67
CA PRO A 72 10.33 -6.30 -1.90
C PRO A 72 9.62 -7.28 -0.96
N ILE A 73 9.41 -8.49 -1.47
CA ILE A 73 8.80 -9.58 -0.73
C ILE A 73 9.66 -9.93 0.48
N TYR A 74 9.12 -9.78 1.70
CA TYR A 74 9.78 -10.22 2.93
C TYR A 74 9.13 -11.49 3.49
N ALA A 75 9.88 -12.25 4.30
CA ALA A 75 9.37 -13.46 4.95
C ALA A 75 8.95 -13.17 6.39
N HIS A 76 7.74 -13.59 6.77
CA HIS A 76 7.23 -13.51 8.13
C HIS A 76 6.32 -14.71 8.43
N GLU A 77 6.55 -15.39 9.56
CA GLU A 77 5.85 -16.62 9.96
C GLU A 77 5.82 -17.71 8.87
N GLY A 78 6.94 -17.88 8.15
CA GLY A 78 7.05 -18.87 7.07
C GLY A 78 6.26 -18.52 5.80
N ARG A 79 5.64 -17.33 5.73
CA ARG A 79 4.93 -16.82 4.56
C ARG A 79 5.70 -15.67 3.93
N LYS A 80 5.56 -15.53 2.61
CA LYS A 80 6.06 -14.38 1.87
C LYS A 80 5.00 -13.28 1.92
N TRP A 81 5.41 -12.05 2.12
CA TRP A 81 4.52 -10.90 2.23
C TRP A 81 4.94 -9.80 1.28
N ILE A 82 3.96 -9.14 0.68
CA ILE A 82 4.16 -7.89 -0.03
C ILE A 82 3.65 -6.74 0.82
N LEU A 83 4.34 -5.61 0.75
CA LEU A 83 3.89 -4.33 1.30
C LEU A 83 3.75 -3.35 0.13
N ILE A 84 2.64 -2.63 0.10
CA ILE A 84 2.33 -1.63 -0.89
C ILE A 84 2.07 -0.33 -0.13
N SER A 85 2.72 0.76 -0.53
CA SER A 85 2.35 2.10 -0.09
C SER A 85 1.77 2.90 -1.25
N ILE A 86 0.67 3.59 -1.02
CA ILE A 86 -0.02 4.42 -2.00
C ILE A 86 -0.05 5.82 -1.44
N SER A 87 0.63 6.75 -2.10
CA SER A 87 0.69 8.15 -1.66
C SER A 87 -0.31 8.96 -2.46
N ASP A 88 -1.33 9.49 -1.80
CA ASP A 88 -2.23 10.48 -2.36
C ASP A 88 -1.51 11.82 -2.48
N HIS A 89 -0.85 12.02 -3.61
CA HIS A 89 -0.58 13.39 -4.03
C HIS A 89 -1.93 13.98 -4.43
N GLU A 90 -2.60 14.63 -3.47
CA GLU A 90 -3.51 15.71 -3.82
C GLU A 90 -2.69 16.62 -4.73
N SER A 91 -2.98 16.55 -6.03
CA SER A 91 -2.48 17.50 -6.98
C SER A 91 -3.01 18.83 -6.49
N ASP A 92 -2.12 19.65 -5.96
CA ASP A 92 -2.32 21.07 -5.72
C ASP A 92 -2.64 21.72 -7.07
N ASN A 93 -3.88 21.55 -7.52
CA ASN A 93 -4.44 22.15 -8.71
C ASN A 93 -5.56 23.11 -8.30
N ARG A 94 -5.40 23.72 -7.12
CA ARG A 94 -6.32 24.71 -6.57
C ARG A 94 -5.64 26.06 -6.43
N SER A 95 -5.01 26.55 -7.50
CA SER A 95 -4.59 27.94 -7.61
C SER A 95 -4.45 28.40 -9.07
N THR A 96 -5.54 28.39 -9.83
CA THR A 96 -5.71 29.41 -10.88
C THR A 96 -7.19 29.74 -11.07
N ILE A 97 -7.81 30.29 -10.03
CA ILE A 97 -8.92 31.23 -10.26
C ILE A 97 -8.24 32.49 -10.80
N ARG A 98 -8.12 32.58 -12.14
CA ARG A 98 -7.90 33.87 -12.80
C ARG A 98 -9.23 34.60 -12.76
N GLU A 99 -9.37 35.48 -11.78
CA GLU A 99 -10.28 36.62 -11.93
C GLU A 99 -9.85 37.39 -13.18
N SER A 100 -10.77 37.53 -14.13
CA SER A 100 -10.74 38.52 -15.21
C SER A 100 -12.18 38.87 -15.56
#